data_AF-A0A2E0UMG1-F1
#
_entry.id   AF-A0A2E0UMG1-F1
#
_cell.length_a   1.000
_cell.length_b   1.000
_cell.length_c   1.000
_cell.angle_alpha   90.00
_cell.angle_beta   90.00
_cell.angle_gamma   90.00
#
_symmetry.space_group_name_H-M   'P 1'
#
loop_
_entity.id
_entity.type
_entity.pdbx_description
1 polymer ?
#
loop_
_entity_poly.entity_id
_entity_poly.type
_entity_poly.pdbx_seq_one_letter_code
_entity_poly.pdbx_strand_id
1 'polypeptide(L)' 'KIEGVPDEVLDPQKTWPNPTDYTDQAVQLAVMFMENFKKYEDEVSDAVKQAAPTIPVDKVPPKE' A
#
# COMPACT_ATOMS: atom_id res chain seq x y z
N LYS A 1 -0.36 -12.87 17.14
CA LYS A 1 0.62 -13.99 17.12
C LYS A 1 -0.06 -15.19 16.51
N ILE A 2 0.62 -15.91 15.64
CA ILE A 2 0.11 -17.12 14.97
C ILE A 2 1.03 -18.27 15.38
N GLU A 3 0.45 -19.38 15.84
CA GLU A 3 1.25 -20.53 16.32
C GLU A 3 2.10 -21.10 15.19
N GLY A 4 3.38 -21.36 15.48
CA GLY A 4 4.34 -21.86 14.50
C GLY A 4 4.84 -20.82 13.48
N VAL A 5 4.40 -19.56 13.55
CA VAL A 5 4.84 -18.49 12.64
C VAL A 5 5.62 -17.42 13.42
N PRO A 6 6.86 -17.09 13.02
CA PRO A 6 7.61 -16.00 13.63
C PRO A 6 6.87 -14.66 13.51
N ASP A 7 6.82 -13.88 14.59
CA ASP A 7 6.05 -12.62 14.59
C ASP A 7 6.66 -11.58 13.64
N GLU A 8 7.97 -11.63 13.39
CA GLU A 8 8.68 -10.71 12.50
C GLU A 8 8.28 -10.84 11.03
N VAL A 9 7.82 -12.01 10.58
CA VAL A 9 7.40 -12.20 9.18
C VAL A 9 5.96 -11.76 8.94
N LEU A 10 5.18 -11.55 10.01
CA LEU A 10 3.80 -11.06 9.92
C LEU A 10 3.74 -9.57 9.60
N ASP A 11 4.82 -8.85 9.89
CA ASP A 11 5.00 -7.45 9.54
C ASP A 11 6.11 -7.34 8.49
N PRO A 12 5.77 -7.23 7.20
CA PRO A 12 6.76 -7.24 6.12
C PRO A 12 7.79 -6.11 6.27
N GLN A 13 7.46 -4.98 6.90
CA GLN A 13 8.43 -3.91 7.15
C GLN A 13 9.60 -4.39 8.04
N LYS A 14 9.35 -5.28 8.99
CA LYS A 14 10.37 -5.85 9.89
C LYS A 14 11.31 -6.83 9.19
N THR A 15 10.96 -7.28 7.99
CA THR A 15 11.80 -8.19 7.18
C THR A 15 12.80 -7.46 6.30
N TRP A 16 12.70 -6.13 6.19
CA TRP A 16 13.58 -5.31 5.37
C TRP A 16 14.73 -4.74 6.21
N PRO A 17 15.98 -4.72 5.69
CA PRO A 17 17.11 -4.13 6.41
C PRO A 17 16.92 -2.65 6.76
N ASN A 18 16.19 -1.91 5.92
CA ASN A 18 15.87 -0.50 6.10
C ASN A 18 14.35 -0.29 6.00
N PRO A 19 13.68 0.10 7.10
CA PRO A 19 12.23 0.34 7.12
C PRO A 19 11.75 1.45 6.16
N THR A 20 12.63 2.41 5.83
CA THR A 20 12.31 3.49 4.89
C THR A 20 12.20 2.96 3.46
N ASP A 21 13.10 2.06 3.06
CA ASP A 21 13.08 1.46 1.71
C ASP A 21 11.80 0.65 1.49
N TYR A 22 11.34 -0.07 2.53
CA TYR A 22 10.04 -0.74 2.50
C TYR A 22 8.90 0.27 2.29
N THR A 23 8.91 1.38 3.03
CA THR A 23 7.87 2.41 2.94
C THR A 23 7.82 3.02 1.54
N ASP A 24 8.98 3.33 0.96
CA ASP A 24 9.07 3.89 -0.39
C ASP A 24 8.56 2.89 -1.44
N GLN A 25 8.91 1.61 -1.32
CA GLN A 25 8.42 0.56 -2.22
C GLN A 25 6.90 0.34 -2.07
N ALA A 26 6.37 0.38 -0.84
CA ALA A 26 4.95 0.26 -0.57
C ALA A 26 4.15 1.43 -1.16
N VAL A 27 4.68 2.66 -1.10
CA VAL A 27 4.09 3.84 -1.75
C VAL A 27 4.05 3.67 -3.27
N GLN A 28 5.15 3.24 -3.89
CA GLN A 28 5.17 2.98 -5.33
C GLN A 28 4.12 1.94 -5.74
N LEU A 29 4.03 0.84 -4.98
CA LEU A 29 3.03 -0.20 -5.23
C LEU A 29 1.60 0.34 -5.09
N ALA A 30 1.31 1.12 -4.04
CA ALA A 30 0.02 1.76 -3.84
C ALA A 30 -0.37 2.66 -5.03
N VAL A 31 0.58 3.47 -5.53
CA VAL A 31 0.36 4.32 -6.72
C VAL A 31 0.02 3.46 -7.94
N MET A 32 0.77 2.39 -8.20
CA MET A 32 0.48 1.47 -9.32
C MET A 32 -0.92 0.84 -9.21
N PHE A 33 -1.35 0.45 -8.01
CA PHE A 33 -2.71 -0.05 -7.79
C PHE A 33 -3.76 1.02 -8.09
N MET A 34 -3.59 2.23 -7.54
CA MET A 34 -4.51 3.35 -7.77
C MET A 34 -4.61 3.70 -9.25
N GLU A 35 -3.48 3.77 -9.96
CA GLU A 35 -3.45 4.07 -11.40
C GLU A 35 -4.14 3.01 -12.24
N ASN A 36 -3.89 1.73 -11.96
CA ASN A 36 -4.56 0.67 -12.69
C ASN A 36 -6.06 0.61 -12.38
N PHE A 37 -6.45 0.94 -11.14
CA PHE A 37 -7.84 0.91 -10.69
C PHE A 37 -8.72 1.97 -11.35
N LYS A 38 -8.16 3.12 -11.77
CA LYS A 38 -8.89 4.19 -12.50
C LYS A 38 -9.73 3.65 -13.68
N LYS A 39 -9.28 2.57 -14.34
CA LYS A 39 -9.98 1.93 -15.46
C LYS A 39 -11.33 1.31 -15.07
N TYR A 40 -11.53 1.01 -13.79
CA TYR A 40 -12.69 0.31 -13.25
C TYR A 40 -13.46 1.15 -12.23
N GLU A 41 -13.00 2.38 -11.97
CA GLU A 41 -13.52 3.22 -10.87
C GLU A 41 -15.02 3.49 -11.04
N ASP A 42 -15.51 3.67 -12.26
CA ASP A 42 -16.94 3.94 -12.50
C ASP A 42 -17.83 2.69 -12.37
N GLU A 43 -17.24 1.50 -12.31
CA GLU A 43 -17.97 0.22 -12.28
C GLU A 43 -18.10 -0.37 -10.86
N VAL A 44 -17.50 0.29 -9.86
CA VAL A 44 -17.46 -0.21 -8.48
C VAL A 44 -18.27 0.66 -7.52
N SER A 45 -18.70 0.07 -6.41
CA SER A 45 -19.35 0.81 -5.34
C SER A 45 -18.37 1.72 -4.59
N ASP A 46 -18.91 2.73 -3.92
CA ASP A 46 -18.10 3.65 -3.11
C ASP A 46 -17.32 2.93 -2.00
N ALA A 47 -17.87 1.83 -1.47
CA ALA A 47 -17.19 1.01 -0.48
C ALA A 47 -15.87 0.42 -1.02
N VAL A 48 -15.83 0.04 -2.31
CA VAL A 48 -14.62 -0.45 -2.95
C VAL A 48 -13.65 0.71 -3.23
N LYS A 49 -14.15 1.86 -3.68
CA LYS A 49 -13.32 3.08 -3.89
C LYS A 49 -12.61 3.51 -2.61
N GLN A 50 -13.32 3.48 -1.49
CA GLN A 50 -12.80 3.87 -0.17
C GLN A 50 -11.79 2.87 0.40
N ALA A 51 -11.74 1.64 -0.12
CA ALA A 51 -10.76 0.63 0.26
C ALA A 51 -9.42 0.76 -0.49
N ALA A 52 -9.24 1.82 -1.31
CA ALA A 52 -8.00 2.07 -2.01
C ALA A 52 -6.81 2.21 -1.03
N PRO A 53 -5.59 1.78 -1.44
CA PRO A 53 -4.40 1.95 -0.63
C PRO A 53 -4.13 3.43 -0.28
N THR A 54 -3.73 3.70 0.96
CA THR A 54 -3.35 5.04 1.41
C THR A 54 -1.84 5.21 1.37
N ILE A 55 -1.37 6.40 1.00
CA ILE A 55 0.04 6.78 1.04
C ILE A 55 0.27 7.89 2.10
N PRO A 56 1.44 7.94 2.77
CA PRO A 56 1.77 9.01 3.70
C PRO A 56 1.70 10.39 3.02
N VAL A 57 1.23 11.40 3.75
CA VAL A 57 0.99 12.76 3.20
C VAL A 57 2.26 13.38 2.60
N ASP A 58 3.40 13.14 3.23
CA ASP A 58 4.73 13.59 2.78
C ASP A 58 5.23 12.84 1.52
N LYS A 59 4.60 11.70 1.19
CA LYS A 59 4.92 10.85 0.04
C LYS A 59 3.87 10.93 -1.07
N VAL A 60 2.84 11.79 -0.93
CA VAL A 60 1.85 12.03 -1.97
C VAL A 60 2.53 12.75 -3.14
N PRO A 61 2.58 12.17 -4.35
CA PRO A 61 3.06 12.88 -5.52
C PRO A 61 2.17 14.11 -5.76
N PRO A 62 2.74 15.27 -6.17
CA PRO A 62 1.90 16.37 -6.62
C PRO A 62 0.99 15.87 -7.75
N LYS A 63 -0.32 16.10 -7.61
CA LYS A 63 -1.25 15.88 -8.72
C LYS A 63 -0.85 16.83 -9.84
N GLU A 64 -0.45 16.27 -10.98
CA GLU A 64 -0.34 17.00 -12.25
C GLU A 64 -1.72 17.51 -12.71
#